data_AF-A0A0V0RA22-F1
#
_entry.id   AF-A0A0V0RA22-F1
#
_cell.length_a   1.000
_cell.length_b   1.000
_cell.length_c   1.000
_cell.angle_alpha   90.00
_cell.angle_beta   90.00
_cell.angle_gamma   90.00
#
_symmetry.space_group_name_H-M   'P 1'
#
loop_
_entity.id
_entity.type
_entity.pdbx_description
1 polymer ?
#
loop_
_entity_poly.entity_id
_entity_poly.type
_entity_poly.pdbx_seq_one_letter_code
_entity_poly.pdbx_strand_id
1 'polypeptide(L)' 'MTELLGSDGQDFFTSYDEVHDSFDVMGLQENLLRGIYAYGFEKPSAIQQRGIVPFCKGLD' A
#
# COMPACT_ATOMS: atom_id res chain seq x y z
N MET A 1 37.96 20.69 9.57
CA MET A 1 37.68 21.72 8.54
C MET A 1 38.28 21.19 7.26
N THR A 2 37.58 20.33 6.53
CA THR A 2 36.38 20.68 5.76
C THR A 2 35.25 19.68 5.96
N GLU A 3 34.06 20.21 6.12
CA GLU A 3 32.79 19.52 6.35
C GLU A 3 32.39 18.72 5.11
N LEU A 4 32.01 17.46 5.29
CA LEU A 4 31.26 16.67 4.31
C LEU A 4 29.80 16.65 4.75
N LEU A 5 29.12 17.76 4.46
CA LEU A 5 27.67 17.84 4.42
C LEU A 5 27.17 16.96 3.28
N GLY A 6 26.22 16.07 3.60
CA GLY A 6 25.56 15.24 2.62
C GLY A 6 24.69 14.15 3.24
N SER A 7 23.84 14.50 4.21
CA SER A 7 22.63 13.71 4.47
C SER A 7 21.42 14.55 4.04
N ASP A 8 21.41 14.96 2.77
CA ASP A 8 20.20 15.44 2.12
C ASP A 8 19.20 14.29 2.11
N GLY A 9 17.98 14.59 2.54
CA GLY A 9 16.86 13.69 2.80
C GLY A 9 16.93 12.35 2.06
N GLN A 10 17.30 11.30 2.79
CA GLN A 10 16.83 9.97 2.42
C GLN A 10 15.33 9.99 2.65
N ASP A 11 14.57 10.39 1.63
CA ASP A 11 13.18 9.99 1.51
C ASP A 11 13.17 8.47 1.70
N PHE A 12 12.70 8.04 2.87
CA PHE A 12 12.70 6.64 3.25
C PHE A 12 11.59 5.95 2.45
N PHE A 13 11.87 5.67 1.18
CA PHE A 13 10.98 4.86 0.35
C PHE A 13 10.98 3.44 0.92
N THR A 14 9.95 3.11 1.69
CA THR A 14 9.67 1.72 2.05
C THR A 14 9.21 1.01 0.79
N SER A 15 10.09 0.22 0.17
CA SER A 15 9.71 -0.60 -0.98
C SER A 15 8.78 -1.73 -0.52
N TYR A 16 7.50 -1.63 -0.87
CA TYR A 16 6.53 -2.71 -0.67
C TYR A 16 6.36 -3.48 -1.98
N ASP A 17 6.93 -4.67 -2.07
CA ASP A 17 7.00 -5.46 -3.30
C ASP A 17 5.84 -6.46 -3.47
N GLU A 18 5.00 -6.64 -2.44
CA GLU A 18 3.87 -7.57 -2.52
C GLU A 18 2.75 -6.99 -3.39
N VAL A 19 2.19 -7.85 -4.26
CA VAL A 19 1.08 -7.53 -5.17
C VAL A 19 -0.06 -8.48 -4.88
N HIS A 20 -1.23 -7.93 -4.59
CA HIS A 20 -2.44 -8.70 -4.27
C HIS A 20 -3.46 -8.59 -5.41
N ASP A 21 -3.82 -9.71 -6.03
CA ASP A 21 -4.68 -9.77 -7.22
C ASP A 21 -6.20 -9.76 -6.93
N SER A 22 -6.59 -10.01 -5.67
CA SER A 22 -7.96 -9.92 -5.16
C SER A 22 -8.03 -9.11 -3.85
N PHE A 23 -9.18 -8.50 -3.58
CA PHE A 23 -9.47 -7.89 -2.28
C PHE A 23 -9.55 -8.92 -1.14
N ASP A 24 -9.87 -10.18 -1.44
CA ASP A 24 -10.01 -11.24 -0.42
C ASP A 24 -8.68 -11.60 0.25
N VAL A 25 -7.55 -11.42 -0.45
CA VAL A 25 -6.20 -11.76 0.04
C VAL A 25 -5.49 -10.57 0.70
N MET A 26 -6.16 -9.41 0.78
CA MET A 26 -5.60 -8.19 1.38
C MET A 26 -5.83 -8.09 2.90
N GLY A 27 -6.52 -9.05 3.51
CA GLY A 27 -6.77 -9.08 4.96
C GLY A 27 -7.71 -7.96 5.45
N LEU A 28 -8.61 -7.48 4.60
CA LEU A 28 -9.57 -6.42 4.93
C LEU A 28 -10.67 -6.92 5.87
N GLN A 29 -11.21 -6.01 6.69
CA GLN A 29 -12.38 -6.33 7.51
C GLN A 29 -13.57 -6.74 6.62
N GLU A 30 -14.33 -7.75 7.04
CA GLU A 30 -15.44 -8.32 6.25
C GLU A 30 -16.46 -7.26 5.80
N ASN A 31 -16.81 -6.34 6.70
CA ASN A 31 -17.79 -5.28 6.41
C ASN A 31 -17.30 -4.35 5.28
N LEU A 32 -16.01 -4.04 5.27
CA LEU A 32 -15.37 -3.22 4.24
C LEU A 32 -15.30 -3.99 2.92
N LEU A 33 -14.87 -5.26 2.95
CA LEU A 33 -14.80 -6.12 1.78
C LEU A 33 -16.17 -6.24 1.10
N ARG A 34 -17.23 -6.44 1.88
CA ARG A 34 -18.61 -6.44 1.37
C ARG A 34 -19.02 -5.09 0.76
N GLY A 35 -18.60 -3.98 1.36
CA GLY A 35 -18.84 -2.64 0.82
C GLY A 35 -18.14 -2.40 -0.52
N ILE A 36 -16.90 -2.86 -0.68
CA ILE A 36 -16.12 -2.78 -1.93
C ILE A 36 -16.86 -3.49 -3.07
N TYR A 37 -17.27 -4.75 -2.83
CA TYR A 37 -18.02 -5.51 -3.84
C TYR A 37 -19.42 -4.94 -4.10
N ALA A 38 -20.13 -4.47 -3.07
CA ALA A 38 -21.45 -3.84 -3.23
C ALA A 38 -21.39 -2.53 -4.03
N TYR A 39 -20.27 -1.82 -3.97
CA TYR A 39 -20.01 -0.64 -4.79
C TYR A 39 -19.70 -0.97 -6.26
N GLY A 40 -19.43 -2.25 -6.58
CA GLY A 40 -19.15 -2.73 -7.93
C GLY A 40 -17.66 -2.88 -8.26
N PHE A 41 -16.77 -2.79 -7.26
CA PHE A 41 -15.37 -3.15 -7.48
C PHE A 41 -15.20 -4.67 -7.44
N GLU A 42 -14.86 -5.27 -8.57
CA GLU A 42 -14.63 -6.72 -8.67
C GLU A 42 -13.15 -7.10 -8.47
N LYS A 43 -12.23 -6.25 -8.95
CA LYS A 43 -10.79 -6.48 -8.85
C LYS A 43 -10.05 -5.18 -8.50
N PRO A 44 -8.94 -5.28 -7.75
CA PRO A 44 -8.09 -4.13 -7.47
C PRO A 44 -7.38 -3.64 -8.73
N SER A 45 -7.36 -2.32 -8.92
CA SER A 45 -6.52 -1.66 -9.93
C SER A 45 -5.02 -1.81 -9.60
N ALA A 46 -4.14 -1.58 -10.57
CA ALA A 46 -2.68 -1.75 -10.40
C ALA A 46 -2.08 -0.95 -9.22
N ILE A 47 -2.69 0.19 -8.86
CA ILE A 47 -2.30 0.99 -7.70
C ILE A 47 -2.82 0.32 -6.41
N GLN A 48 -4.08 -0.10 -6.39
CA GLN A 48 -4.69 -0.76 -5.24
C GLN A 48 -4.02 -2.11 -4.88
N GLN A 49 -3.59 -2.88 -5.89
CA GLN A 49 -2.89 -4.15 -5.69
C GLN A 49 -1.61 -4.04 -4.86
N ARG A 50 -0.96 -2.87 -4.91
CA ARG A 50 0.29 -2.57 -4.20
C ARG A 50 0.09 -1.67 -3.00
N GLY A 51 -0.92 -0.79 -3.05
CA GLY A 51 -1.07 0.29 -2.08
C GLY A 51 -1.93 -0.07 -0.86
N ILE A 52 -2.96 -0.91 -1.00
CA ILE A 52 -3.94 -1.12 0.09
C ILE A 52 -3.28 -1.72 1.33
N VAL A 53 -2.53 -2.80 1.17
CA VAL A 53 -1.92 -3.52 2.29
C VAL A 53 -0.85 -2.69 3.04
N PRO A 54 0.09 -2.00 2.39
CA PRO A 54 1.01 -1.13 3.11
C PRO A 54 0.29 0.03 3.82
N PHE A 55 -0.73 0.62 3.21
CA PHE A 55 -1.54 1.65 3.85
C PHE A 55 -2.24 1.13 5.12
N CYS A 56 -2.80 -0.08 5.07
CA CYS A 56 -3.37 -0.74 6.26
C CYS A 56 -2.33 -1.04 7.35
N LYS A 57 -1.06 -1.18 6.98
CA LYS A 57 0.08 -1.42 7.89
C LYS A 57 0.73 -0.11 8.39
N GLY A 58 0.28 1.06 7.94
CA GLY A 58 0.89 2.36 8.25
C GLY A 58 2.26 2.55 7.59
N LEU A 59 2.44 1.98 6.40
CA LEU A 59 3.63 2.09 5.55
C LEU A 59 3.37 3.02 4.35
N ASP A 60 2.38 3.92 4.46
CA ASP A 60 2.03 4.91 3.45
C ASP A 60 3.06 6.04 3.29
#